data_AF-A0A068RFB3-F1
#
_entry.id   AF-A0A068RFB3-F1
#
_cell.length_a   1.000
_cell.length_b   1.000
_cell.length_c   1.000
_cell.angle_alpha   90.00
_cell.angle_beta   90.00
_cell.angle_gamma   90.00
#
_symmetry.space_group_name_H-M   'P 1'
#
loop_
_entity.id
_entity.type
_entity.pdbx_description
1 polymer ?
#
loop_
_entity_poly.entity_id
_entity_poly.type
_entity_poly.pdbx_seq_one_letter_code
_entity_poly.pdbx_strand_id
1 'polypeptide(L)'
;MTIGISIMTSKTAYVKLMGEGGKMPKRQRQITRCDITVFNVDPVLWALGYHIAECFRKGEPMHVPPMRGSEWGHVLRALKIMQMWSDNFYRMEMTD
;
A
#
# COMPACT_ATOMS: atom_id res chain seq x y z
N MET A 1 -21.77 23.43 -32.57
CA MET A 1 -21.09 23.38 -31.26
C MET A 1 -21.21 21.96 -30.72
N THR A 2 -20.14 21.18 -30.80
CA THR A 2 -20.14 19.76 -30.44
C THR A 2 -20.01 19.65 -28.92
N ILE A 3 -21.09 19.28 -28.26
CA ILE A 3 -21.17 19.18 -26.80
C ILE A 3 -20.32 17.96 -26.43
N GLY A 4 -19.18 18.20 -25.76
CA GLY A 4 -18.27 17.14 -25.33
C GLY A 4 -18.98 16.15 -24.44
N ILE A 5 -19.26 14.95 -24.97
CA ILE A 5 -19.83 13.85 -24.21
C ILE A 5 -18.71 13.38 -23.29
N SER A 6 -18.78 13.76 -22.01
CA SER A 6 -17.85 13.25 -20.99
C SER A 6 -17.97 11.73 -20.93
N ILE A 7 -16.88 11.06 -21.30
CA ILE A 7 -16.71 9.59 -21.17
C ILE A 7 -16.75 9.12 -19.70
N MET A 8 -16.61 10.02 -18.74
CA MET A 8 -16.69 9.70 -17.32
C MET A 8 -18.03 10.13 -16.72
N THR A 9 -18.75 9.17 -16.16
CA THR A 9 -19.90 9.41 -15.28
C THR A 9 -19.42 10.03 -13.97
N SER A 10 -20.01 11.15 -13.56
CA SER A 10 -19.70 11.73 -12.24
C SER A 10 -20.06 10.76 -11.12
N LYS A 11 -19.29 10.77 -10.03
CA LYS A 11 -19.52 9.88 -8.87
C LYS A 11 -20.95 10.01 -8.32
N THR A 12 -21.53 11.21 -8.38
CA THR A 12 -22.90 11.48 -7.95
C THR A 12 -23.94 10.80 -8.84
N ALA A 13 -23.75 10.85 -10.17
CA ALA A 13 -24.59 10.13 -11.12
C ALA A 13 -24.43 8.61 -10.99
N TYR A 14 -23.20 8.12 -10.76
CA TYR A 14 -22.95 6.70 -10.51
C TYR A 14 -23.66 6.21 -9.24
N VAL A 15 -23.57 6.93 -8.13
CA VAL A 15 -24.22 6.54 -6.87
C VAL A 15 -25.76 6.53 -7.00
N LYS A 16 -26.34 7.47 -7.73
CA LYS A 16 -27.80 7.53 -7.96
C LYS A 16 -28.31 6.33 -8.76
N LEU A 17 -27.60 5.94 -9.83
CA LEU A 17 -27.92 4.74 -10.62
C LEU A 17 -27.88 3.43 -9.80
N MET A 18 -27.08 3.39 -8.74
CA MET A 18 -26.97 2.22 -7.86
C MET A 18 -28.10 2.15 -6.82
N GLY A 19 -28.74 3.28 -6.49
CA GLY A 19 -29.88 3.34 -5.55
C GLY A 19 -31.21 2.93 -6.17
N GLU A 20 -31.40 3.13 -7.47
CA GLU A 20 -32.68 2.96 -8.18
C GLU A 20 -32.89 1.55 -8.78
N GLY A 21 -32.01 0.58 -8.49
CA GLY A 21 -32.14 -0.81 -8.96
C GLY A 21 -30.84 -1.47 -9.45
N GLY A 22 -29.69 -0.81 -9.27
CA GLY A 22 -28.38 -1.31 -9.70
C GLY A 22 -27.71 -2.24 -8.69
N LYS A 23 -27.24 -3.42 -9.15
CA LYS A 23 -26.44 -4.38 -8.37
C LYS A 23 -25.38 -3.65 -7.52
N MET A 24 -25.32 -3.92 -6.21
CA MET A 24 -24.35 -3.31 -5.29
C MET A 24 -22.93 -3.32 -5.86
N PRO A 25 -22.12 -2.27 -5.65
CA PRO A 25 -20.75 -2.24 -6.14
C PRO A 25 -20.01 -3.45 -5.58
N LYS A 26 -19.43 -4.25 -6.46
CA LYS A 26 -18.67 -5.44 -6.09
C LYS A 26 -17.50 -4.98 -5.23
N ARG A 27 -17.65 -5.08 -3.89
CA ARG A 27 -16.56 -4.81 -2.95
C ARG A 27 -15.36 -5.61 -3.43
N GLN A 28 -14.26 -4.92 -3.74
CA GLN A 28 -13.01 -5.59 -4.04
C GLN A 28 -12.67 -6.47 -2.85
N ARG A 29 -12.54 -7.79 -3.08
CA ARG A 29 -12.14 -8.71 -2.02
C ARG A 29 -10.70 -8.38 -1.67
N GLN A 30 -10.47 -8.03 -0.41
CA GLN A 30 -9.12 -7.96 0.12
C GLN A 30 -8.52 -9.37 0.05
N ILE A 31 -7.37 -9.51 -0.60
CA ILE A 31 -6.64 -10.77 -0.65
C ILE A 31 -5.94 -10.90 0.71
N THR A 32 -6.49 -11.76 1.57
CA THR A 32 -5.80 -12.18 2.79
C THR A 32 -4.63 -13.06 2.37
N ARG A 33 -3.41 -12.53 2.45
CA ARG A 33 -2.19 -13.31 2.23
C ARG A 33 -1.78 -13.94 3.56
N CYS A 34 -1.25 -15.17 3.50
CA CYS A 34 -0.71 -15.82 4.70
C CYS A 34 0.41 -14.95 5.29
N ASP A 35 0.40 -14.78 6.61
CA ASP A 35 1.45 -14.06 7.30
C ASP A 35 2.77 -14.82 7.21
N ILE A 36 3.83 -14.12 6.81
CA ILE A 36 5.18 -14.66 6.83
C ILE A 36 5.61 -14.71 8.31
N THR A 37 5.91 -15.89 8.83
CA THR A 37 6.43 -16.03 10.20
C THR A 37 7.82 -15.38 10.30
N VAL A 38 8.22 -14.94 11.50
CA VAL A 38 9.53 -14.28 11.72
C VAL A 38 10.68 -15.14 11.18
N PHE A 39 10.58 -16.46 11.37
CA PHE A 39 11.59 -17.43 10.95
C PHE A 39 11.62 -17.71 9.44
N ASN A 40 10.60 -17.27 8.69
CA ASN A 40 10.48 -17.48 7.25
C ASN A 40 10.81 -16.23 6.43
N VAL A 41 11.31 -15.17 7.07
CA VAL A 41 11.79 -13.99 6.37
C VAL A 41 13.17 -14.29 5.80
N ASP A 42 13.33 -14.04 4.50
CA ASP A 42 14.62 -14.13 3.83
C ASP A 42 15.66 -13.23 4.53
N PRO A 43 16.85 -13.74 4.92
CA PRO A 43 17.86 -12.97 5.64
C PRO A 43 18.36 -11.72 4.90
N VAL A 44 18.43 -11.76 3.56
CA VAL A 44 18.86 -10.62 2.74
C VAL A 44 17.80 -9.51 2.81
N LEU A 45 16.54 -9.89 2.71
CA LEU A 45 15.41 -8.95 2.79
C LEU A 45 15.20 -8.43 4.22
N TRP A 46 15.54 -9.25 5.23
CA TRP A 46 15.61 -8.81 6.62
C TRP A 46 16.66 -7.71 6.81
N ALA A 47 17.87 -7.91 6.28
CA ALA A 47 18.94 -6.91 6.37
C ALA A 47 18.55 -5.60 5.66
N LEU A 48 17.85 -5.69 4.53
CA LEU A 48 17.30 -4.51 3.85
C LEU A 48 16.24 -3.79 4.70
N GLY A 49 15.30 -4.54 5.29
CA GLY A 49 14.31 -3.98 6.21
C GLY A 49 14.97 -3.30 7.42
N TYR A 50 16.01 -3.90 7.98
CA TYR A 50 16.81 -3.31 9.05
C TYR A 50 17.51 -2.02 8.61
N HIS A 51 18.10 -2.00 7.41
CA HIS A 51 18.76 -0.82 6.89
C HIS A 51 17.77 0.33 6.65
N ILE A 52 16.61 0.04 6.07
CA ILE A 52 15.50 1.00 5.92
C ILE A 52 15.10 1.54 7.30
N ALA A 53 15.00 0.66 8.29
CA ALA A 53 14.65 1.05 9.64
C ALA A 53 15.67 2.00 10.26
N GLU A 54 16.95 1.70 10.09
CA GLU A 54 18.02 2.54 10.62
C GLU A 54 18.09 3.91 9.92
N CYS A 55 17.99 3.95 8.59
CA CYS A 55 17.90 5.21 7.83
C CYS A 55 16.70 6.05 8.26
N PHE A 56 15.53 5.42 8.42
CA PHE A 56 14.33 6.11 8.87
C PHE A 56 14.50 6.69 10.28
N ARG A 57 15.11 5.94 11.20
CA ARG A 57 15.37 6.40 12.58
C ARG A 57 16.37 7.57 12.61
N LYS A 58 17.26 7.65 11.63
CA LYS A 58 18.19 8.77 11.41
C LYS A 58 17.57 9.95 10.65
N GLY A 59 16.39 9.77 10.06
CA GLY A 59 15.77 10.76 9.18
C GLY A 59 16.50 10.92 7.84
N GLU A 60 17.26 9.91 7.41
CA GLU A 60 18.01 9.94 6.18
C GLU A 60 17.14 9.52 4.98
N PRO A 61 17.17 10.27 3.87
CA PRO A 61 16.51 9.84 2.64
C PRO A 61 17.21 8.61 2.08
N MET A 62 16.44 7.62 1.64
CA MET A 62 16.95 6.34 1.17
C MET A 62 16.26 5.92 -0.12
N HIS A 63 17.03 5.39 -1.07
CA HIS A 63 16.48 4.84 -2.31
C HIS A 63 16.00 3.41 -2.07
N VAL A 64 14.70 3.19 -2.26
CA VAL A 64 14.11 1.86 -2.18
C VAL A 64 14.23 1.18 -3.56
N PRO A 65 14.95 0.06 -3.68
CA PRO A 65 15.14 -0.59 -4.97
C PRO A 65 13.83 -1.22 -5.47
N PRO A 66 13.68 -1.38 -6.80
CA PRO A 66 12.54 -2.09 -7.36
C PRO A 66 12.58 -3.56 -6.94
N MET A 67 11.47 -4.04 -6.37
CA MET A 67 11.35 -5.40 -5.83
C MET A 67 10.02 -6.03 -6.23
N ARG A 68 10.00 -7.36 -6.32
CA ARG A 68 8.77 -8.14 -6.54
C ARG A 68 7.88 -8.08 -5.30
N GLY A 69 6.57 -8.27 -5.49
CA GLY A 69 5.61 -8.23 -4.38
C GLY A 69 5.88 -9.27 -3.28
N SER A 70 6.48 -10.42 -3.62
CA SER A 70 6.92 -11.43 -2.63
C SER A 70 8.07 -10.92 -1.77
N GLU A 71 9.06 -10.27 -2.39
CA GLU A 71 10.22 -9.71 -1.72
C GLU A 71 9.80 -8.54 -0.81
N TRP A 72 8.90 -7.68 -1.31
CA TRP A 72 8.30 -6.62 -0.52
C TRP A 72 7.58 -7.18 0.72
N GLY A 73 6.85 -8.28 0.59
CA GLY A 73 6.21 -8.94 1.73
C GLY A 73 7.19 -9.28 2.86
N HIS A 74 8.40 -9.71 2.52
CA HIS A 74 9.44 -10.05 3.50
C HIS A 74 10.01 -8.79 4.18
N VAL A 75 10.28 -7.73 3.41
CA VAL A 75 10.78 -6.45 3.94
C VAL A 75 9.75 -5.79 4.86
N LEU A 76 8.48 -5.73 4.44
CA LEU A 76 7.39 -5.19 5.25
C LEU A 76 7.20 -5.98 6.55
N ARG A 77 7.36 -7.31 6.47
CA ARG A 77 7.32 -8.16 7.66
C ARG A 77 8.47 -7.84 8.62
N ALA A 78 9.69 -7.67 8.12
CA ALA A 78 10.84 -7.29 8.93
C ALA A 78 10.61 -5.94 9.65
N LEU A 79 10.15 -4.92 8.91
CA LEU A 79 9.81 -3.60 9.46
C LEU A 79 8.69 -3.66 10.51
N LYS A 80 7.69 -4.52 10.30
CA LYS A 80 6.59 -4.72 11.27
C LYS A 80 7.10 -5.34 12.57
N ILE A 81 8.03 -6.30 12.48
CA ILE A 81 8.65 -6.93 13.66
C ILE A 81 9.51 -5.91 14.42
N MET A 82 10.18 -5.01 13.72
CA MET A 82 10.92 -3.88 14.32
C MET A 82 10.00 -2.76 14.86
N GLN A 83 8.68 -2.94 14.84
CA GLN A 83 7.67 -2.02 15.37
C GLN A 83 7.72 -0.59 14.83
N MET A 84 8.27 -0.38 13.63
CA MET A 84 8.26 0.94 13.00
C MET A 84 6.90 1.35 12.42
N TRP A 85 6.07 0.35 12.14
CA TRP A 85 4.79 0.48 11.46
C TRP A 85 3.66 1.09 12.30
N SER A 86 3.92 1.50 13.55
CA SER A 86 2.84 1.96 14.45
C SER A 86 2.40 3.39 14.17
N ASP A 87 3.30 4.37 13.98
CA ASP A 87 2.86 5.78 14.08
C ASP A 87 3.47 6.80 13.09
N ASN A 88 4.56 6.46 12.37
CA ASN A 88 5.27 7.47 11.56
C ASN A 88 5.23 7.29 10.03
N PHE A 89 4.73 6.16 9.52
CA PHE A 89 4.68 5.93 8.05
C PHE A 89 3.71 6.89 7.35
N TYR A 90 2.64 7.32 8.02
CA TYR A 90 1.71 8.35 7.52
C TYR A 90 2.34 9.74 7.35
N ARG A 91 3.55 9.98 7.88
CA ARG A 91 4.26 11.26 7.72
C ARG A 91 5.05 11.35 6.40
N MET A 92 5.35 10.24 5.73
CA MET A 92 6.14 10.23 4.48
C MET A 92 5.31 10.48 3.21
N GLU A 93 3.98 10.35 3.26
CA GLU A 93 3.08 10.55 2.11
C GLU A 93 2.51 11.99 2.06
N MET A 94 3.02 12.93 2.86
CA MET A 94 2.57 14.34 2.90
C MET A 94 3.75 15.32 3.02
N THR A 95 4.70 15.22 2.10
CA THR A 95 5.53 16.37 1.74
C THR A 95 5.38 16.56 0.24
N ASP A 96 4.69 17.64 -0.12
CA ASP A 96 4.49 18.16 -1.49
C ASP A 96 5.81 18.39 -2.23
#